data_AF-A0A521MKA2-F1
#
_entry.id   AF-A0A521MKA2-F1
#
_cell.length_a   1.000
_cell.length_b   1.000
_cell.length_c   1.000
_cell.angle_alpha   90.00
_cell.angle_beta   90.00
_cell.angle_gamma   90.00
#
_symmetry.space_group_name_H-M   'P 1'
#
loop_
_entity.id
_entity.type
_entity.pdbx_description
1 polymer ?
#
loop_
_entity_poly.entity_id
_entity_poly.type
_entity_poly.pdbx_seq_one_letter_code
_entity_poly.pdbx_strand_id
1 'polypeptide(L)' 'IKGKGSSDWSYSWVPVVGPIIGGVLAGLLAIPLLPILT' A
#
# COMPACT_ATOMS: atom_id res chain seq x y z
N ILE A 1 4.26 25.45 -14.50
CA ILE A 1 4.55 26.49 -13.49
C ILE A 1 5.89 27.09 -13.87
N LYS A 2 5.95 28.41 -14.12
CA LYS A 2 7.20 29.07 -14.49
C LYS A 2 8.24 28.80 -13.39
N GLY A 3 9.36 28.17 -13.75
CA GLY A 3 10.44 27.82 -12.81
C GLY A 3 10.28 26.51 -12.03
N LYS A 4 9.27 25.67 -12.30
CA LYS A 4 9.19 24.33 -11.67
C LYS A 4 10.30 23.42 -12.21
N GLY A 5 11.08 22.81 -11.31
CA GLY A 5 12.02 21.74 -11.63
C GLY A 5 11.35 20.40 -11.96
N SER A 6 12.14 19.38 -12.28
CA SER A 6 11.62 18.03 -12.55
C SER A 6 10.97 17.42 -11.31
N SER A 7 9.86 16.70 -11.50
CA SER A 7 9.27 15.92 -10.42
C SER A 7 10.01 14.58 -10.29
N ASP A 8 10.57 14.32 -9.11
CA ASP A 8 11.16 13.03 -8.77
C ASP A 8 10.06 12.06 -8.31
N TRP A 9 9.76 11.07 -9.14
CA TRP A 9 8.72 10.08 -8.91
C TRP A 9 9.25 8.69 -8.55
N SER A 10 10.58 8.56 -8.36
CA SER A 10 11.24 7.26 -8.17
C SER A 10 10.63 6.45 -7.00
N TYR A 11 10.20 7.13 -5.94
CA TYR A 11 9.64 6.51 -4.72
C TYR A 11 8.10 6.53 -4.64
N SER A 12 7.41 7.14 -5.61
CA SER A 12 5.98 7.44 -5.50
C SER A 12 5.07 6.22 -5.53
N TRP A 13 5.58 5.07 -5.97
CA TRP A 13 4.84 3.81 -5.99
C TRP A 13 4.70 3.19 -4.59
N VAL A 14 5.66 3.44 -3.68
CA VAL A 14 5.68 2.85 -2.34
C VAL A 14 4.42 3.16 -1.52
N PRO A 15 3.94 4.43 -1.43
CA PRO A 15 2.70 4.73 -0.72
C PRO A 15 1.43 4.19 -1.40
N VAL A 16 1.54 3.57 -2.59
CA VAL A 16 0.40 2.97 -3.30
C VAL A 16 0.44 1.45 -3.17
N VAL A 17 1.54 0.82 -3.57
CA VAL A 17 1.65 -0.64 -3.63
C VAL A 17 1.71 -1.25 -2.23
N GLY A 18 2.38 -0.61 -1.27
CA GLY A 18 2.44 -1.08 0.11
C GLY A 18 1.05 -1.26 0.73
N PRO A 19 0.22 -0.19 0.76
CA PRO A 19 -1.15 -0.29 1.25
C PRO A 19 -2.03 -1.29 0.48
N ILE A 20 -1.88 -1.41 -0.85
CA ILE A 20 -2.64 -2.38 -1.64
C ILE A 20 -2.28 -3.81 -1.23
N ILE A 21 -0.99 -4.14 -1.18
CA ILE A 21 -0.53 -5.48 -0.78
C ILE A 21 -0.97 -5.77 0.66
N GLY A 22 -0.78 -4.82 1.59
CA GLY A 22 -1.20 -4.98 2.98
C GLY A 22 -2.70 -5.21 3.12
N GLY A 23 -3.52 -4.44 2.40
CA GLY A 23 -4.98 -4.58 2.40
C GLY A 23 -5.45 -5.91 1.81
N VAL A 24 -4.85 -6.36 0.70
CA VAL A 24 -5.17 -7.67 0.10
C VAL A 24 -4.78 -8.80 1.04
N LEU A 25 -3.58 -8.77 1.62
CA LEU A 25 -3.14 -9.79 2.57
C LEU A 25 -4.04 -9.81 3.81
N ALA A 26 -4.36 -8.65 4.38
CA ALA A 26 -5.25 -8.55 5.52
C ALA A 26 -6.64 -9.12 5.20
N GLY A 27 -7.21 -8.78 4.03
CA GLY A 27 -8.52 -9.29 3.60
C GLY A 27 -8.54 -10.80 3.38
N LEU A 28 -7.52 -11.35 2.71
CA LEU A 28 -7.43 -12.79 2.44
C LEU A 28 -7.18 -13.60 3.72
N LEU A 29 -6.33 -13.09 4.61
CA LEU A 29 -5.97 -13.78 5.84
C LEU A 29 -6.99 -13.57 6.96
N ALA A 30 -7.92 -12.62 6.84
CA ALA A 30 -8.96 -12.41 7.84
C ALA A 30 -9.80 -13.66 8.10
N ILE A 31 -10.21 -14.39 7.05
CA ILE A 31 -11.06 -15.59 7.20
C ILE A 31 -10.41 -16.68 8.06
N PRO A 32 -9.15 -17.12 7.80
CA PRO A 32 -8.51 -18.12 8.66
C PRO A 32 -7.96 -17.57 9.98
N LEU A 33 -7.51 -16.31 10.04
CA LEU A 33 -6.85 -15.77 11.24
C LEU A 33 -7.81 -15.22 12.28
N LEU A 34 -8.93 -14.61 11.87
CA LEU A 34 -9.87 -13.99 12.80
C LEU A 34 -10.42 -15.00 13.84
N PRO A 35 -10.84 -16.23 13.47
CA PRO A 35 -11.33 -17.21 14.45
C PRO A 35 -10.26 -17.80 15.37
N ILE A 36 -8.99 -17.72 15.00
CA ILE A 36 -7.86 -18.21 15.82
C ILE A 36 -7.51 -17.19 16.90
N LEU A 37 -7.78 -15.90 16.64
CA LEU A 37 -7.40 -14.78 17.51
C LEU A 37 -8.53 -14.35 18.47
N THR A 38 -9.73 -14.92 18.34
CA THR A 38 -10.90 -14.69 19.20
C THR A 38 -11.20 -15.90 20.06
#